data_AF-A0A9X8VGZ1-F1
#
_entry.id   AF-A0A9X8VGZ1-F1
#
_cell.length_a   1.000
_cell.length_b   1.000
_cell.length_c   1.000
_cell.angle_alpha   90.00
_cell.angle_beta   90.00
_cell.angle_gamma   90.00
#
_symmetry.space_group_name_H-M   'P 1'
#
loop_
_entity.id
_entity.type
_entity.pdbx_description
1 polymer ?
#
loop_
_entity_poly.entity_id
_entity_poly.type
_entity_poly.pdbx_seq_one_letter_code
_entity_poly.pdbx_strand_id
1 'polypeptide(L)' 'MRIPFRLPLTAALLLASQQHALAAASILIWPIDPVIEDQQQATALWLENRDSKPVYMQIRVLGW' A
#
# COMPACT_ATOMS: atom_id res chain seq x y z
N MET A 1 20.54 -44.95 0.02
CA MET A 1 19.58 -43.94 -0.47
C MET A 1 20.33 -42.60 -0.56
N ARG A 2 20.88 -42.26 -1.73
CA ARG A 2 21.70 -41.05 -1.91
C ARG A 2 20.75 -39.94 -2.34
N ILE A 3 20.33 -39.07 -1.41
CA ILE A 3 19.56 -37.88 -1.76
C ILE A 3 20.46 -37.07 -2.69
N PRO A 4 20.10 -36.86 -3.98
CA PRO A 4 20.93 -36.08 -4.86
C PRO A 4 21.00 -34.65 -4.31
N PHE A 5 22.22 -34.19 -4.00
CA PHE A 5 22.54 -32.87 -3.44
C PHE A 5 22.01 -31.68 -4.27
N ARG A 6 21.44 -31.95 -5.45
CA ARG A 6 20.81 -30.95 -6.33
C ARG A 6 19.42 -30.51 -5.85
N LEU A 7 18.65 -31.41 -5.22
CA LEU A 7 17.33 -31.07 -4.66
C LEU A 7 17.37 -29.96 -3.59
N PRO A 8 18.28 -29.98 -2.58
CA PRO A 8 18.34 -28.93 -1.57
C PRO A 8 18.81 -27.58 -2.14
N LEU A 9 19.67 -27.59 -3.16
CA LEU A 9 20.15 -26.34 -3.78
C LEU A 9 19.02 -25.62 -4.52
N THR A 10 18.19 -26.36 -5.26
CA THR A 10 17.02 -25.79 -5.95
C THR A 10 16.00 -25.25 -4.97
N ALA A 11 15.75 -25.94 -3.85
CA ALA A 11 14.86 -25.46 -2.79
C ALA A 11 15.38 -24.17 -2.12
N ALA A 12 16.68 -24.09 -1.85
CA ALA A 12 17.31 -22.89 -1.28
C ALA A 12 17.24 -21.68 -2.24
N LEU A 13 17.44 -21.91 -3.54
CA LEU A 13 17.31 -20.87 -4.57
C LEU A 13 15.87 -20.34 -4.69
N LEU A 14 14.87 -21.21 -4.57
CA LEU A 14 13.45 -20.81 -4.61
C LEU A 14 13.07 -19.96 -3.38
N LEU A 15 13.54 -20.34 -2.19
CA LEU A 15 13.34 -19.55 -0.96
C LEU A 15 14.05 -18.18 -1.03
N ALA A 16 15.26 -18.13 -1.60
CA ALA A 16 15.98 -16.88 -1.79
C ALA A 16 15.35 -15.95 -2.85
N SER A 17 14.57 -16.51 -3.78
CA SER A 17 13.91 -15.76 -4.84
C SER A 17 12.59 -15.11 -4.44
N GLN A 18 12.18 -15.24 -3.16
CA GLN A 18 10.97 -14.59 -2.66
C GLN A 18 11.17 -13.08 -2.65
N GLN A 19 10.65 -12.43 -3.70
CA GLN A 19 10.51 -10.98 -3.71
C GLN A 19 9.57 -10.61 -2.56
N HIS A 20 10.09 -9.87 -1.59
CA HIS A 20 9.26 -9.28 -0.55
C HIS A 20 8.27 -8.34 -1.24
N ALA A 21 6.98 -8.61 -1.12
CA ALA A 21 5.97 -7.65 -1.56
C ALA A 21 6.15 -6.39 -0.71
N LEU A 22 6.52 -5.29 -1.35
CA LEU A 22 6.57 -3.98 -0.71
C LEU A 22 5.12 -3.56 -0.49
N ALA A 23 4.70 -3.44 0.77
CA ALA A 23 3.37 -2.95 1.09
C ALA A 23 3.15 -1.58 0.45
N ALA A 24 2.03 -1.40 -0.24
CA ALA A 24 1.57 -0.08 -0.67
C ALA A 24 1.29 0.78 0.59
N ALA A 25 1.49 2.09 0.47
CA ALA A 25 1.20 3.02 1.56
C ALA A 25 -0.25 2.88 2.05
N SER A 26 -0.44 2.81 3.36
CA SER A 26 -1.74 2.71 4.01
C SER A 26 -2.19 4.07 4.53
N ILE A 27 -3.15 4.68 3.86
CA ILE A 27 -3.70 6.00 4.21
C ILE A 27 -5.14 5.84 4.69
N LEU A 28 -5.44 6.33 5.90
CA LEU A 28 -6.80 6.52 6.37
C LEU A 28 -7.36 7.83 5.81
N ILE A 29 -8.60 7.78 5.31
CA ILE A 29 -9.37 8.92 4.83
C ILE A 29 -10.66 9.08 5.65
N TRP A 30 -10.98 10.30 6.06
CA TRP A 30 -12.25 10.61 6.74
C TRP A 30 -12.71 12.05 6.46
N PRO A 31 -14.01 12.31 6.24
CA PRO A 31 -15.07 11.32 6.03
C PRO A 31 -14.94 10.60 4.69
N ILE A 32 -15.60 9.44 4.58
CA ILE A 32 -15.89 8.81 3.29
C ILE A 32 -17.09 9.54 2.68
N ASP A 33 -17.06 9.79 1.38
CA ASP A 33 -18.07 10.57 0.63
C ASP A 33 -18.28 11.99 1.18
N PRO A 34 -17.24 12.84 1.12
CA PRO A 34 -17.35 14.22 1.57
C PRO A 34 -18.34 15.00 0.70
N VAL A 35 -19.24 15.75 1.35
CA VAL A 35 -20.19 16.64 0.69
C VAL A 35 -19.78 18.09 0.95
N ILE A 36 -19.89 18.93 -0.08
CA ILE A 36 -19.82 20.39 0.05
C ILE A 36 -21.27 20.89 0.10
N GLU A 37 -21.65 21.47 1.24
CA GLU A 37 -23.01 21.99 1.45
C GLU A 37 -23.23 23.31 0.68
N ASP A 38 -24.48 23.66 0.41
CA ASP A 38 -24.87 24.83 -0.42
C ASP A 38 -24.25 26.17 0.02
N GLN A 39 -23.99 26.33 1.32
CA GLN A 39 -23.38 27.53 1.87
C GLN A 39 -21.86 27.42 2.07
N GLN A 40 -21.23 26.36 1.59
CA GLN A 40 -19.80 26.09 1.76
C GLN A 40 -19.08 26.03 0.40
N GLN A 41 -17.84 26.51 0.38
CA GLN A 41 -16.97 26.48 -0.80
C GLN A 41 -16.08 25.23 -0.83
N ALA A 42 -15.96 24.53 0.30
CA ALA A 42 -15.08 23.38 0.49
C ALA A 42 -15.58 22.54 1.66
N THR A 43 -15.02 21.34 1.80
CA THR A 43 -15.22 20.46 2.94
C THR A 43 -13.88 19.88 3.36
N ALA A 44 -13.72 19.60 4.66
CA ALA A 44 -12.47 19.11 5.19
C ALA A 44 -12.31 17.59 4.95
N LEU A 45 -11.10 17.19 4.57
CA LEU A 45 -10.69 15.79 4.51
C LEU A 45 -9.49 15.56 5.40
N TRP A 46 -9.59 14.57 6.27
CA TRP A 46 -8.48 14.07 7.06
C TRP A 46 -7.78 12.95 6.31
N LEU A 47 -6.45 13.05 6.18
CA LEU A 47 -5.59 12.05 5.57
C LEU A 47 -4.49 11.69 6.57
N GLU A 48 -4.46 10.42 6.98
CA GLU A 48 -3.49 9.93 7.95
C GLU A 48 -2.70 8.76 7.39
N ASN A 49 -1.38 8.91 7.36
CA ASN A 49 -0.49 7.80 7.09
C ASN A 49 -0.47 6.86 8.30
N ARG A 50 -0.99 5.64 8.13
CA ARG A 50 -1.05 4.61 9.17
C ARG A 50 0.22 3.76 9.24
N ASP A 51 1.18 4.01 8.35
CA ASP A 51 2.47 3.33 8.34
C ASP A 51 3.52 4.04 9.20
N SER A 52 4.61 3.32 9.47
CA SER A 52 5.76 3.83 10.23
C SER A 52 6.79 4.59 9.40
N LYS A 53 6.64 4.62 8.07
CA LYS A 53 7.56 5.29 7.13
C LYS A 53 6.88 6.48 6.47
N PRO A 54 7.60 7.58 6.17
CA PRO A 54 7.04 8.68 5.38
C PRO A 54 6.54 8.22 4.01
N VAL A 55 5.45 8.83 3.55
CA VAL A 55 4.82 8.57 2.25
C VAL A 55 4.68 9.87 1.48
N TYR A 56 4.98 9.82 0.18
CA TYR A 56 4.66 10.92 -0.74
C TYR A 56 3.26 10.71 -1.31
N MET A 57 2.39 11.70 -1.17
CA MET A 57 0.99 11.63 -1.60
C MET A 57 0.70 12.61 -2.74
N GLN A 58 -0.10 12.16 -3.71
CA GLN A 58 -0.68 13.00 -4.75
C GLN A 58 -2.20 13.00 -4.62
N ILE A 59 -2.78 14.19 -4.50
CA ILE A 59 -4.23 14.38 -4.30
C ILE A 59 -4.81 15.05 -5.55
N ARG A 60 -5.95 14.54 -6.02
CA ARG A 60 -6.68 15.09 -7.17
C ARG A 60 -8.18 15.03 -6.92
N VAL A 61 -8.88 16.10 -7.29
CA VAL A 61 -10.34 16.12 -7.42
C VAL A 61 -10.64 15.98 -8.91
N LEU A 62 -11.46 15.02 -9.28
CA LEU A 62 -11.79 14.71 -10.67
C LEU A 62 -13.31 14.79 -10.85
N GLY A 63 -13.75 15.29 -12.01
CA GLY A 63 -15.14 15.14 -12.45
C GLY A 63 -15.40 13.71 -12.95
N TRP A 64 -16.68 13.36 -13.05
CA TRP A 64 -17.12 12.13 -13.71
C TRP A 64 -16.96 12.23 -15.23
#